data_AF-A0A9W6NR06-F1
#
_entry.id   AF-A0A9W6NR06-F1
#
_cell.length_a   1.000
_cell.length_b   1.000
_cell.length_c   1.000
_cell.angle_alpha   90.00
_cell.angle_beta   90.00
_cell.angle_gamma   90.00
#
_symmetry.space_group_name_H-M   'P 1'
#
loop_
_entity.id
_entity.type
_entity.pdbx_description
1 polymer ?
#
loop_
_entity_poly.entity_id
_entity_poly.type
_entity_poly.pdbx_seq_one_letter_code
_entity_poly.pdbx_strand_id
1 'polypeptide(L)'
;MMPPQVGPPPLWEQPDEVPPPPRGPGVVAPFASPPRDRDLRGLWWSLGIGGLVAVLCCVGGVVGIVMVLPYLDSVGKDQVAAVVENYLTAVRDEDYAAARRQLCDDQQRTHTAAWFADHFGETPVTDFTVNADDVIIANAITVPARVREKTTWVDRRFAMEQAGTRYVICGGID
;
A
#
# COMPACT_ATOMS: atom_id res chain seq x y z
N MET A 1 13.06 55.40 55.57
CA MET A 1 11.69 54.95 55.28
C MET A 1 11.43 53.67 56.05
N MET A 2 10.45 53.69 56.96
CA MET A 2 10.02 52.54 57.77
C MET A 2 8.59 52.14 57.33
N PRO A 3 8.27 50.84 57.20
CA PRO A 3 6.93 50.37 56.86
C PRO A 3 5.96 50.51 58.05
N PRO A 4 4.65 50.70 57.81
CA PRO A 4 3.65 50.73 58.87
C PRO A 4 3.46 49.34 59.49
N GLN A 5 3.48 49.29 60.82
CA GLN A 5 3.20 48.08 61.61
C GLN A 5 1.69 47.81 61.60
N VAL A 6 1.28 46.67 61.05
CA VAL A 6 -0.10 46.16 61.10
C VAL A 6 -0.33 45.57 62.51
N GLY A 7 -1.24 46.17 63.27
CA GLY A 7 -1.64 45.67 64.59
C GLY A 7 -2.38 44.31 64.50
N PRO A 8 -2.42 43.53 65.57
CA PRO A 8 -3.14 42.25 65.58
C PRO A 8 -4.64 42.48 65.33
N PRO A 9 -5.31 41.57 64.59
CA PRO A 9 -6.74 41.66 64.34
C PRO A 9 -7.55 41.56 65.65
N PRO A 10 -8.73 42.20 65.72
CA PRO A 10 -9.55 42.15 66.90
C PRO A 10 -10.13 40.74 67.14
N LEU A 11 -10.20 40.33 68.41
CA LEU A 11 -10.57 38.98 68.85
C LEU A 11 -12.04 38.58 68.64
N TRP A 12 -12.82 39.36 67.88
CA TRP A 12 -14.27 39.15 67.74
C TRP A 12 -14.71 38.69 66.33
N GLU A 13 -13.79 38.56 65.36
CA GLU A 13 -14.05 37.82 64.12
C GLU A 13 -13.55 36.37 64.26
N GLN A 14 -14.35 35.53 64.92
CA GLN A 14 -14.30 34.08 64.68
C GLN A 14 -15.50 33.73 63.81
N PRO A 15 -15.34 32.97 62.71
CA PRO A 15 -16.47 32.42 61.98
C PRO A 15 -17.32 31.60 62.95
N ASP A 16 -18.60 31.95 63.09
CA ASP A 16 -19.57 31.20 63.88
C ASP A 16 -19.58 29.74 63.42
N GLU A 17 -18.96 28.88 64.22
CA GLU A 17 -18.98 27.44 64.04
C GLU A 17 -20.40 26.94 64.35
N VAL A 18 -21.18 26.76 63.30
CA VAL A 18 -22.54 26.21 63.39
C VAL A 18 -22.46 24.84 64.08
N PRO A 19 -23.11 24.65 65.24
CA PRO A 19 -23.05 23.36 65.92
C PRO A 19 -23.65 22.26 65.03
N PRO A 20 -23.00 21.08 64.94
CA PRO A 20 -23.53 19.98 64.16
C PRO A 20 -24.92 19.58 64.70
N PRO A 21 -25.87 19.20 63.82
CA PRO A 21 -27.21 18.85 64.24
C PRO A 21 -27.17 17.69 65.24
N PRO A 22 -28.05 17.69 66.27
CA PRO A 22 -28.07 16.65 67.28
C PRO A 22 -28.33 15.28 66.62
N ARG A 23 -27.46 14.30 66.91
CA ARG A 23 -27.69 12.90 66.50
C ARG A 23 -28.95 12.39 67.20
N GLY A 24 -30.05 12.33 66.45
CA GLY A 24 -31.28 11.69 66.92
C GLY A 24 -31.02 10.22 67.30
N PRO A 25 -31.60 9.72 68.39
CA PRO A 25 -31.55 8.29 68.70
C PRO A 25 -32.39 7.52 67.69
N GLY A 26 -31.80 6.55 66.98
CA GLY A 26 -32.57 5.48 66.34
C GLY A 26 -32.68 5.44 64.80
N VAL A 27 -31.73 5.96 64.02
CA VAL A 27 -31.64 5.60 62.59
C VAL A 27 -30.81 4.33 62.42
N VAL A 28 -31.44 3.19 62.68
CA VAL A 28 -31.04 1.92 62.10
C VAL A 28 -31.39 2.01 60.62
N ALA A 29 -30.42 1.85 59.71
CA ALA A 29 -30.70 1.81 58.27
C ALA A 29 -31.73 0.69 58.02
N PRO A 30 -32.94 0.98 57.51
CA PRO A 30 -34.06 0.05 57.59
C PRO A 30 -33.91 -1.21 56.70
N PHE A 31 -32.87 -1.28 55.87
CA PHE A 31 -32.52 -2.47 55.08
C PHE A 31 -31.05 -2.38 54.67
N ALA A 32 -30.28 -3.43 54.93
CA ALA A 32 -28.97 -3.61 54.31
C ALA A 32 -29.18 -3.57 52.80
N SER A 33 -28.49 -2.67 52.09
CA SER A 33 -28.50 -2.66 50.63
C SER A 33 -28.10 -4.07 50.15
N PRO A 34 -28.87 -4.72 49.26
CA PRO A 34 -28.51 -6.04 48.74
C PRO A 34 -27.07 -5.98 48.22
N PRO A 35 -26.22 -6.98 48.49
CA PRO A 35 -24.92 -7.07 47.84
C PRO A 35 -25.15 -6.92 46.35
N ARG A 36 -24.53 -5.91 45.72
CA ARG A 36 -24.52 -5.85 44.26
C ARG A 36 -23.85 -7.14 43.82
N ASP A 37 -24.64 -8.06 43.28
CA ASP A 37 -24.14 -9.23 42.61
C ASP A 37 -23.23 -8.69 41.50
N ARG A 38 -21.91 -8.73 41.75
CA ARG A 38 -20.96 -8.37 40.72
C ARG A 38 -21.12 -9.49 39.71
N ASP A 39 -21.74 -9.18 38.58
CA ASP A 39 -21.88 -10.11 37.47
C ASP A 39 -20.50 -10.33 36.83
N LEU A 40 -19.67 -11.08 37.56
CA LEU A 40 -18.35 -11.52 37.16
C LEU A 40 -18.44 -12.41 35.92
N ARG A 41 -19.61 -13.02 35.68
CA ARG A 41 -19.88 -13.81 34.46
C ARG A 41 -20.02 -12.90 33.25
N GLY A 42 -20.78 -11.81 33.36
CA GLY A 42 -20.86 -10.78 32.32
C GLY A 42 -19.49 -10.16 31.99
N LEU A 43 -18.67 -9.91 33.02
CA LEU A 43 -17.31 -9.40 32.83
C LEU A 43 -16.41 -10.40 32.10
N TRP A 44 -16.49 -11.70 32.43
CA TRP A 44 -15.70 -12.76 31.79
C TRP A 44 -16.05 -12.95 30.31
N TRP A 45 -17.34 -12.90 29.97
CA TRP A 45 -17.82 -12.94 28.58
C TRP A 45 -17.38 -11.70 27.78
N SER A 46 -17.41 -10.52 28.39
CA SER A 46 -16.96 -9.28 27.74
C SER A 46 -15.45 -9.28 27.45
N LEU A 47 -14.64 -9.84 28.35
CA LEU A 47 -13.19 -9.96 28.17
C LEU A 47 -12.84 -10.95 27.06
N GLY A 48 -13.58 -12.06 26.95
CA GLY A 48 -13.40 -13.05 25.88
C GLY A 48 -13.74 -12.48 24.50
N ILE A 49 -14.91 -11.84 24.36
CA ILE A 49 -15.36 -11.29 23.07
C ILE A 49 -14.51 -10.09 22.66
N GLY A 50 -14.20 -9.19 23.61
CA GLY A 50 -13.33 -8.04 23.34
C GLY A 50 -11.92 -8.45 22.94
N GLY A 51 -11.35 -9.46 23.61
CA GLY A 51 -10.04 -10.03 23.25
C GLY A 51 -10.04 -10.69 21.88
N LEU A 52 -11.08 -11.46 21.55
CA LEU A 52 -11.22 -12.11 20.25
C LEU A 52 -11.29 -11.09 19.10
N VAL A 53 -12.10 -10.04 19.24
CA VAL A 53 -12.22 -8.99 18.20
C VAL A 53 -10.90 -8.24 18.02
N ALA A 54 -10.19 -7.93 19.12
CA ALA A 54 -8.88 -7.30 19.05
C ALA A 54 -7.84 -8.18 18.35
N VAL A 55 -7.80 -9.48 18.67
CA VAL A 55 -6.92 -10.44 17.97
C VAL A 55 -7.30 -10.57 16.50
N LEU A 56 -8.58 -10.64 16.16
CA LEU A 56 -9.03 -10.73 14.77
C LEU A 56 -8.68 -9.45 13.97
N CYS A 57 -8.77 -8.28 14.60
CA CYS A 57 -8.38 -7.00 14.02
C CYS A 57 -6.85 -6.89 13.82
N CYS A 58 -6.06 -7.33 14.81
CA CYS A 58 -4.60 -7.31 14.71
C CYS A 58 -4.05 -8.37 13.75
N VAL A 59 -4.62 -9.58 13.75
CA VAL A 59 -4.24 -10.66 12.84
C VAL A 59 -4.70 -10.35 11.42
N GLY A 60 -5.92 -9.82 11.23
CA GLY A 60 -6.41 -9.40 9.91
C GLY A 60 -5.60 -8.25 9.29
N GLY A 61 -5.19 -7.26 10.10
CA GLY A 61 -4.34 -6.15 9.64
C GLY A 61 -2.93 -6.60 9.21
N VAL A 62 -2.31 -7.49 9.98
CA VAL A 62 -0.95 -7.99 9.67
C VAL A 62 -0.97 -8.94 8.47
N VAL A 63 -1.96 -9.83 8.36
CA VAL A 63 -2.09 -10.76 7.21
C VAL A 63 -2.38 -9.99 5.92
N GLY A 64 -3.22 -8.95 5.96
CA GLY A 64 -3.50 -8.11 4.79
C GLY A 64 -2.27 -7.36 4.29
N ILE A 65 -1.43 -6.82 5.18
CA ILE A 65 -0.20 -6.11 4.81
C ILE A 65 0.81 -7.07 4.16
N VAL A 66 1.02 -8.25 4.73
CA VAL A 66 2.00 -9.23 4.21
C VAL A 66 1.60 -9.75 2.82
N MET A 67 0.29 -9.86 2.52
CA MET A 67 -0.17 -10.23 1.18
C MET A 67 -0.02 -9.12 0.13
N VAL A 68 -0.05 -7.84 0.52
CA VAL A 68 0.01 -6.70 -0.43
C VAL A 68 1.44 -6.29 -0.77
N LEU A 69 2.41 -6.52 0.13
CA LEU A 69 3.81 -6.14 -0.08
C LEU A 69 4.44 -6.70 -1.37
N PRO A 70 4.27 -7.98 -1.77
CA PRO A 70 4.85 -8.47 -3.03
C PRO A 70 4.20 -7.88 -4.30
N TYR A 71 3.02 -7.26 -4.19
CA TYR A 71 2.36 -6.63 -5.33
C TYR A 71 2.90 -5.23 -5.65
N LEU A 72 3.52 -4.55 -4.70
CA LEU A 72 3.95 -3.16 -4.91
C LEU A 72 5.17 -3.03 -5.84
N ASP A 73 6.08 -4.02 -5.83
CA ASP A 73 7.24 -4.05 -6.75
C ASP A 73 6.91 -4.63 -8.14
N SER A 74 5.93 -5.52 -8.23
CA SER A 74 5.53 -6.19 -9.49
C SER A 74 4.71 -5.28 -10.39
N VAL A 75 3.89 -4.38 -9.84
CA VAL A 75 3.05 -3.46 -10.63
C VAL A 75 3.86 -2.61 -11.61
N GLY A 76 5.11 -2.25 -11.27
CA GLY A 76 6.01 -1.55 -12.20
C GLY A 76 6.52 -2.46 -13.32
N LYS A 77 6.95 -3.67 -12.99
CA LYS A 77 7.52 -4.64 -13.94
C LYS A 77 6.48 -5.16 -14.92
N ASP A 78 5.26 -5.44 -14.45
CA ASP A 78 4.15 -5.91 -15.28
C ASP A 78 3.79 -4.87 -16.35
N GLN A 79 3.77 -3.59 -15.99
CA GLN A 79 3.49 -2.51 -16.95
C GLN A 79 4.56 -2.43 -18.05
N VAL A 80 5.83 -2.59 -17.69
CA VAL A 80 6.94 -2.54 -18.64
C VAL A 80 6.93 -3.78 -19.53
N ALA A 81 6.72 -4.96 -18.95
CA ALA A 81 6.61 -6.23 -19.69
C ALA A 81 5.46 -6.19 -20.69
N ALA A 82 4.29 -5.67 -20.29
CA ALA A 82 3.12 -5.54 -21.15
C ALA A 82 3.37 -4.67 -22.39
N VAL A 83 4.23 -3.64 -22.31
CA VAL A 83 4.58 -2.83 -23.50
C VAL A 83 5.34 -3.68 -24.52
N VAL A 84 6.27 -4.52 -24.07
CA VAL A 84 7.04 -5.42 -24.94
C VAL A 84 6.15 -6.53 -25.50
N GLU A 85 5.26 -7.10 -24.68
CA GLU A 85 4.25 -8.06 -25.15
C GLU A 85 3.34 -7.48 -26.22
N ASN A 86 2.86 -6.25 -26.03
CA ASN A 86 2.03 -5.55 -27.01
C ASN A 86 2.80 -5.28 -28.31
N TYR A 87 4.07 -4.92 -28.21
CA TYR A 87 4.95 -4.76 -29.38
C TYR A 87 5.13 -6.07 -30.13
N LEU A 88 5.51 -7.16 -29.45
CA LEU A 88 5.73 -8.47 -30.08
C LEU A 88 4.44 -9.08 -30.65
N THR A 89 3.31 -8.86 -29.96
CA THR A 89 1.97 -9.21 -30.47
C THR A 89 1.68 -8.48 -31.77
N ALA A 90 1.90 -7.17 -31.80
CA ALA A 90 1.67 -6.36 -32.99
C ALA A 90 2.59 -6.75 -34.15
N VAL A 91 3.85 -7.11 -33.88
CA VAL A 91 4.78 -7.63 -34.91
C VAL A 91 4.31 -8.98 -35.45
N ARG A 92 3.89 -9.90 -34.58
CA ARG A 92 3.36 -11.22 -34.98
C ARG A 92 2.09 -11.10 -35.79
N ASP A 93 1.20 -10.19 -35.42
CA ASP A 93 -0.09 -9.95 -36.07
C ASP A 93 0.04 -9.03 -37.30
N GLU A 94 1.28 -8.68 -37.71
CA GLU A 94 1.63 -7.80 -38.83
C GLU A 94 1.05 -6.36 -38.74
N ASP A 95 0.58 -5.95 -37.56
CA ASP A 95 0.18 -4.57 -37.27
C ASP A 95 1.41 -3.72 -36.89
N TYR A 96 2.24 -3.43 -37.89
CA TYR A 96 3.46 -2.64 -37.70
C TYR A 96 3.17 -1.19 -37.26
N ALA A 97 1.96 -0.68 -37.53
CA ALA A 97 1.54 0.63 -37.03
C ALA A 97 1.36 0.59 -35.50
N ALA A 98 0.75 -0.47 -34.96
CA ALA A 98 0.65 -0.70 -33.52
C ALA A 98 2.01 -0.96 -32.87
N ALA A 99 2.86 -1.78 -33.50
CA ALA A 99 4.22 -2.04 -33.00
C ALA A 99 5.01 -0.74 -32.88
N ARG A 100 5.00 0.09 -33.93
CA ARG A 100 5.70 1.38 -33.95
C ARG A 100 5.22 2.35 -32.86
N ARG A 101 3.93 2.34 -32.48
CA ARG A 101 3.41 3.21 -31.40
C ARG A 101 3.99 2.90 -30.01
N GLN A 102 4.57 1.71 -29.82
CA GLN A 102 5.24 1.32 -28.58
C GLN A 102 6.69 1.80 -28.50
N LEU A 103 7.26 2.27 -29.61
CA LEU A 103 8.64 2.75 -29.67
C LEU A 103 8.75 4.21 -29.24
N CYS A 104 9.96 4.64 -28.86
CA CYS A 104 10.27 6.06 -28.67
C CYS A 104 10.38 6.81 -30.01
N ASP A 105 10.28 8.14 -29.96
CA ASP A 105 10.18 8.98 -31.16
C ASP A 105 11.36 8.78 -32.13
N ASP A 106 12.58 8.61 -31.62
CA ASP A 106 13.77 8.39 -32.45
C ASP A 106 13.72 7.03 -33.17
N GLN A 107 13.23 6.00 -32.48
CA GLN A 107 13.05 4.68 -33.08
C GLN A 107 11.86 4.65 -34.03
N GLN A 108 10.79 5.40 -33.78
CA GLN A 108 9.67 5.54 -34.72
C GLN A 108 10.09 6.20 -36.04
N ARG A 109 11.05 7.13 -36.00
CA ARG A 109 11.58 7.81 -37.20
C ARG A 109 12.47 6.87 -38.01
N THR A 110 13.23 6.02 -37.35
CA THR A 110 14.19 5.10 -37.98
C THR A 110 13.50 3.84 -38.52
N HIS A 111 12.62 3.24 -37.72
CA HIS A 111 11.94 1.97 -38.04
C HIS A 111 10.54 2.23 -38.60
N THR A 112 10.48 2.42 -39.91
CA THR A 112 9.21 2.61 -40.63
C THR A 112 8.45 1.29 -40.81
N ALA A 113 7.16 1.34 -41.12
CA ALA A 113 6.37 0.12 -41.38
C ALA A 113 6.95 -0.73 -42.53
N ALA A 114 7.59 -0.10 -43.52
CA ALA A 114 8.28 -0.80 -44.60
C ALA A 114 9.51 -1.55 -44.09
N TRP A 115 10.27 -0.96 -43.16
CA TRP A 115 11.40 -1.63 -42.51
C TRP A 115 10.94 -2.85 -41.72
N PHE A 116 9.82 -2.75 -40.99
CA PHE A 116 9.23 -3.89 -40.29
C PHE A 116 8.82 -5.03 -41.24
N ALA A 117 8.15 -4.69 -42.34
CA ALA A 117 7.72 -5.68 -43.33
C ALA A 117 8.90 -6.38 -44.01
N ASP A 118 9.99 -5.66 -44.27
CA ASP A 118 11.23 -6.20 -44.82
C ASP A 118 11.93 -7.11 -43.80
N HIS A 119 12.19 -6.58 -42.59
CA HIS A 119 12.93 -7.27 -41.54
C HIS A 119 12.21 -8.52 -41.00
N PHE A 120 10.92 -8.39 -40.68
CA PHE A 120 10.11 -9.51 -40.16
C PHE A 120 9.48 -10.35 -41.27
N GLY A 121 9.52 -9.90 -42.53
CA GLY A 121 9.10 -10.72 -43.68
C GLY A 121 10.07 -11.87 -43.94
N GLU A 122 11.37 -11.66 -43.75
CA GLU A 122 12.38 -12.72 -43.92
C GLU A 122 12.41 -13.70 -42.73
N THR A 123 12.11 -13.20 -41.53
CA THR A 123 12.15 -13.97 -40.28
C THR A 123 10.93 -13.59 -39.42
N PRO A 124 9.76 -14.20 -39.68
CA PRO A 124 8.55 -13.86 -38.95
C PRO A 124 8.64 -14.36 -37.51
N VAL A 125 8.15 -13.53 -36.59
CA VAL A 125 7.94 -13.90 -35.19
C VAL A 125 6.70 -14.77 -35.13
N THR A 126 6.87 -16.03 -34.73
CA THR A 126 5.74 -16.97 -34.64
C THR A 126 5.20 -17.13 -33.22
N ASP A 127 6.04 -16.89 -32.23
CA ASP A 127 5.74 -17.09 -30.81
C ASP A 127 6.70 -16.27 -29.98
N PHE A 128 6.32 -15.96 -28.74
CA PHE A 128 7.19 -15.23 -27.83
C PHE A 128 6.81 -15.48 -26.36
N THR A 129 7.75 -15.22 -25.46
CA THR A 129 7.54 -15.27 -24.01
C THR A 129 8.22 -14.06 -23.39
N VAL A 130 7.48 -13.31 -22.59
CA VAL A 130 7.97 -12.21 -21.77
C VAL A 130 7.57 -12.54 -20.33
N ASN A 131 8.51 -12.43 -19.39
CA ASN A 131 8.20 -12.60 -17.97
C ASN A 131 8.49 -11.30 -17.24
N ALA A 132 7.50 -10.77 -16.53
CA ALA A 132 7.69 -9.57 -15.72
C ALA A 132 8.74 -9.76 -14.62
N ASP A 133 8.87 -10.96 -14.08
CA ASP A 133 9.87 -11.29 -13.05
C ASP A 133 11.31 -11.14 -13.55
N ASP A 134 11.54 -11.35 -14.85
CA ASP A 134 12.86 -11.25 -15.48
C ASP A 134 13.23 -9.79 -15.81
N VAL A 135 12.33 -8.82 -15.60
CA VAL A 135 12.59 -7.40 -15.87
C VAL A 135 13.69 -6.87 -14.96
N ILE A 136 14.71 -6.30 -15.59
CA ILE A 136 15.90 -5.77 -14.92
C ILE A 136 15.73 -4.26 -14.78
N ILE A 137 15.59 -3.79 -13.55
CA ILE A 137 15.50 -2.37 -13.20
C ILE A 137 16.78 -2.03 -12.43
N ALA A 138 17.80 -1.57 -13.16
CA ALA A 138 19.08 -1.15 -12.59
C ALA A 138 19.41 0.29 -13.00
N ASN A 139 20.47 0.50 -13.78
CA ASN A 139 20.80 1.79 -14.40
C ASN A 139 19.94 2.12 -15.62
N ALA A 140 19.34 1.10 -16.24
CA ALA A 140 18.36 1.21 -17.31
C ALA A 140 17.31 0.11 -17.13
N ILE A 141 16.10 0.34 -17.63
CA ILE A 141 15.02 -0.66 -17.59
C ILE A 141 15.20 -1.57 -18.81
N THR A 142 15.41 -2.87 -18.58
CA THR A 142 15.58 -3.85 -19.65
C THR A 142 14.60 -5.00 -19.48
N VAL A 143 13.87 -5.31 -20.55
CA VAL A 143 12.92 -6.44 -20.58
C VAL A 143 13.51 -7.54 -21.44
N PRO A 144 13.92 -8.68 -20.86
CA PRO A 144 14.25 -9.85 -21.65
C PRO A 144 12.97 -10.48 -22.21
N ALA A 145 13.04 -10.92 -23.46
CA ALA A 145 11.99 -11.67 -24.10
C ALA A 145 12.61 -12.81 -24.89
N ARG A 146 11.96 -13.97 -24.88
CA ARG A 146 12.34 -15.08 -25.75
C ARG A 146 11.41 -15.07 -26.95
N VAL A 147 11.98 -14.97 -28.15
CA VAL A 147 11.22 -14.85 -29.40
C VAL A 147 11.49 -16.07 -30.26
N ARG A 148 10.44 -16.65 -30.85
CA ARG A 148 10.56 -17.77 -31.78
C ARG A 148 10.62 -17.26 -33.21
N GLU A 149 11.84 -17.23 -33.71
CA GLU A 149 12.17 -16.86 -35.08
C GLU A 149 12.32 -18.13 -35.91
N LYS A 150 11.45 -18.30 -36.92
CA LYS A 150 11.38 -19.56 -37.71
C LYS A 150 11.17 -20.78 -36.80
N THR A 151 12.23 -21.53 -36.51
CA THR A 151 12.21 -22.73 -35.66
C THR A 151 13.09 -22.61 -34.42
N THR A 152 13.71 -21.44 -34.20
CA THR A 152 14.73 -21.25 -33.17
C THR A 152 14.24 -20.21 -32.15
N TRP A 153 14.47 -20.51 -30.87
CA TRP A 153 14.27 -19.55 -29.81
C TRP A 153 15.50 -18.65 -29.67
N VAL A 154 15.28 -17.35 -29.74
CA VAL A 154 16.30 -16.32 -29.61
C VAL A 154 15.94 -15.44 -28.41
N ASP A 155 16.89 -15.27 -27.49
CA ASP A 155 16.71 -14.34 -26.38
C ASP A 155 17.05 -12.92 -26.86
N ARG A 156 16.07 -12.03 -26.77
CA ARG A 156 16.19 -10.60 -27.08
C ARG A 156 16.03 -9.78 -25.82
N ARG A 157 16.62 -8.58 -25.81
CA ARG A 157 16.53 -7.63 -24.69
C ARG A 157 16.09 -6.29 -25.20
N PHE A 158 14.98 -5.79 -24.66
CA PHE A 158 14.43 -4.50 -25.04
C PHE A 158 14.78 -3.46 -23.99
N ALA A 159 15.42 -2.37 -24.44
CA ALA A 159 15.71 -1.23 -23.60
C ALA A 159 14.48 -0.33 -23.54
N MET A 160 14.08 0.03 -22.33
CA MET A 160 12.85 0.76 -22.05
C MET A 160 13.18 2.11 -21.41
N GLU A 161 12.44 3.14 -21.80
CA GLU A 161 12.49 4.46 -21.17
C GLU A 161 11.09 4.95 -20.81
N GLN A 162 11.02 5.85 -19.84
CA GLN A 162 9.78 6.49 -19.44
C GLN A 162 9.57 7.78 -20.25
N ALA A 163 8.53 7.81 -21.07
CA ALA A 163 8.11 8.97 -21.83
C ALA A 163 6.84 9.57 -21.20
N GLY A 164 7.03 10.50 -20.27
CA GLY A 164 5.94 11.08 -19.48
C GLY A 164 5.36 10.06 -18.49
N THR A 165 4.14 9.59 -18.73
CA THR A 165 3.44 8.63 -17.85
C THR A 165 3.40 7.20 -18.40
N ARG A 166 4.03 6.94 -19.55
CA ARG A 166 4.08 5.61 -20.19
C ARG A 166 5.51 5.15 -20.41
N TYR A 167 5.70 3.84 -20.48
CA TYR A 167 6.96 3.24 -20.91
C TYR A 167 6.96 3.03 -22.44
N VAL A 168 8.12 3.19 -23.06
CA VAL A 168 8.33 3.00 -24.50
C VAL A 168 9.64 2.25 -24.73
N ILE A 169 9.72 1.55 -25.88
CA ILE A 169 10.91 0.80 -26.29
C ILE A 169 11.87 1.75 -27.03
N CYS A 170 13.10 1.87 -26.54
CA CYS A 170 14.14 2.71 -27.12
C CYS A 170 15.28 1.92 -27.77
N GLY A 171 15.36 0.61 -27.56
CA GLY A 171 16.42 -0.21 -28.15
C GLY A 171 16.15 -1.72 -28.08
N GLY A 172 17.00 -2.50 -28.76
CA GLY A 172 16.87 -3.95 -28.85
C GLY A 172 15.94 -4.44 -29.96
N ILE A 173 15.73 -3.60 -30.99
CA ILE A 173 14.79 -3.84 -32.09
C ILE A 173 15.46 -4.49 -33.31
N ASP A 174 16.79 -4.63 -33.27
CA ASP A 174 17.67 -4.96 -34.39
C ASP A 174 17.91 -6.47 -34.57
#